data_AF-A0ABD5TBG1-F1
#
_entry.id   AF-A0ABD5TBG1-F1
#
_cell.length_a   1.000
_cell.length_b   1.000
_cell.length_c   1.000
_cell.angle_alpha   90.00
_cell.angle_beta   90.00
_cell.angle_gamma   90.00
#
_symmetry.space_group_name_H-M   'P 1'
#
loop_
_entity.id
_entity.type
_entity.pdbx_description
1 polymer ?
#
loop_
_entity_poly.entity_id
_entity_poly.type
_entity_poly.pdbx_seq_one_letter_code
_entity_poly.pdbx_strand_id
1 'polypeptide(L)'
;MQYDIREHPQAPPVEELREFTMVPVSREEILSRREGDAAFEEVNLREAREDVHIELEPDPTERGTHDDVGTALYRLVQLFGTPNVPGYDAGDDLSGRDDTTFKYLIRVINESDADERTLPDEWLITVFDYHVELGVGIAAWDDEAADAGGYDDAVEIVSMALATNVVTEPLQCVYNDKWF
;
A
#
# COMPACT_ATOMS: atom_id res chain seq x y z
N MET A 1 3.79 4.20 -22.94
CA MET A 1 4.33 2.84 -22.78
C MET A 1 4.07 2.51 -21.33
N GLN A 2 3.43 1.38 -21.06
CA GLN A 2 3.10 1.00 -19.69
C GLN A 2 4.25 0.16 -19.13
N TYR A 3 4.68 0.45 -17.90
CA TYR A 3 5.75 -0.28 -17.22
C TYR A 3 5.18 -1.04 -16.02
N ASP A 4 5.74 -2.21 -15.73
CA ASP A 4 5.62 -2.79 -14.38
C ASP A 4 6.33 -1.86 -13.40
N ILE A 5 5.79 -1.67 -12.20
CA ILE A 5 6.33 -0.75 -11.21
C ILE A 5 7.81 -1.03 -10.86
N ARG A 6 8.26 -2.29 -10.88
CA ARG A 6 9.65 -2.66 -10.58
C ARG A 6 10.61 -2.28 -11.71
N GLU A 7 10.09 -2.06 -12.92
CA GLU A 7 10.83 -1.65 -14.10
C GLU A 7 10.58 -0.17 -14.48
N HIS A 8 9.72 0.52 -13.74
CA HIS A 8 9.33 1.89 -14.04
C HIS A 8 10.54 2.84 -13.89
N PRO A 9 10.83 3.72 -14.86
CA PRO A 9 12.06 4.53 -14.87
C PRO A 9 12.16 5.55 -13.73
N GLN A 10 11.03 5.87 -13.10
CA GLN A 10 10.97 6.76 -11.93
C GLN A 10 10.78 6.01 -10.62
N ALA A 11 10.65 4.68 -10.64
CA ALA A 11 10.58 3.90 -9.40
C ALA A 11 11.95 3.91 -8.71
N PRO A 12 12.01 4.20 -7.41
CA PRO A 12 13.27 4.15 -6.67
C PRO A 12 13.76 2.69 -6.59
N PRO A 13 15.09 2.47 -6.58
CA PRO A 13 15.64 1.14 -6.31
C PRO A 13 15.27 0.65 -4.91
N VAL A 14 15.26 -0.67 -4.71
CA VAL A 14 14.83 -1.32 -3.46
C VAL A 14 15.65 -0.85 -2.25
N GLU A 15 16.91 -0.49 -2.44
CA GLU A 15 17.77 0.04 -1.39
C GLU A 15 17.27 1.37 -0.83
N GLU A 16 16.75 2.26 -1.70
CA GLU A 16 16.19 3.56 -1.31
C GLU A 16 14.82 3.40 -0.64
N LEU A 17 14.06 2.34 -0.98
CA LEU A 17 12.79 2.04 -0.31
C LEU A 17 12.94 1.77 1.19
N ARG A 18 14.15 1.46 1.67
CA ARG A 18 14.45 1.22 3.10
C ARG A 18 14.38 2.48 3.95
N GLU A 19 14.32 3.65 3.33
CA GLU A 19 14.15 4.93 4.02
C GLU A 19 12.68 5.18 4.43
N PHE A 20 11.76 4.30 4.04
CA PHE A 20 10.35 4.42 4.38
C PHE A 20 9.92 3.33 5.34
N THR A 21 9.18 3.73 6.36
CA THR A 21 8.53 2.82 7.31
C THR A 21 7.03 2.82 7.08
N MET A 22 6.45 1.63 6.91
CA MET A 22 5.01 1.43 6.74
C MET A 22 4.37 1.00 8.05
N VAL A 23 3.44 1.81 8.56
CA VAL A 23 2.74 1.56 9.82
C VAL A 23 1.22 1.49 9.57
N PRO A 24 0.53 0.38 9.90
CA PRO A 24 -0.91 0.32 9.76
C PRO A 24 -1.57 1.32 10.70
N VAL A 25 -2.48 2.14 10.18
CA VAL A 25 -3.26 3.07 11.01
C VAL A 25 -4.14 2.28 11.96
N SER A 26 -4.19 2.66 13.24
CA SER A 26 -4.96 1.87 14.21
C SER A 26 -6.46 1.93 13.89
N ARG A 27 -7.17 0.83 14.13
CA ARG A 27 -8.64 0.80 13.93
C ARG A 27 -9.35 1.84 14.78
N GLU A 28 -8.87 2.05 16.01
CA GLU A 28 -9.40 3.07 16.94
C GLU A 28 -9.28 4.48 16.34
N GLU A 29 -8.15 4.81 15.72
CA GLU A 29 -7.94 6.07 15.03
C GLU A 29 -8.89 6.24 13.84
N ILE A 30 -9.05 5.22 12.99
CA ILE A 30 -9.95 5.25 11.83
C ILE A 30 -11.40 5.50 12.27
N LEU A 31 -11.84 4.80 13.31
CA LEU A 31 -13.20 4.95 13.85
C LEU A 31 -13.38 6.34 14.48
N SER A 32 -12.41 6.81 15.26
CA SER A 32 -12.45 8.15 15.87
C SER A 32 -12.52 9.26 14.83
N ARG A 33 -11.82 9.14 13.69
CA ARG A 33 -11.90 10.11 12.59
C ARG A 33 -13.26 10.10 11.92
N ARG A 34 -13.81 8.90 11.63
CA ARG A 34 -15.16 8.76 11.06
C ARG A 34 -16.25 9.32 11.97
N GLU A 35 -16.14 9.15 13.28
CA GLU A 35 -17.07 9.73 14.26
C GLU A 35 -16.95 11.26 14.36
N GLY A 36 -15.80 11.82 13.99
CA GLY A 36 -15.54 13.26 13.94
C GLY A 36 -16.00 13.97 12.67
N ASP A 37 -16.79 13.29 11.82
CA ASP A 37 -17.22 13.75 10.49
C ASP A 37 -16.08 14.00 9.48
N ALA A 38 -14.85 13.53 9.75
CA ALA A 38 -13.77 13.61 8.77
C ALA A 38 -14.05 12.62 7.62
N ALA A 39 -14.24 13.15 6.40
CA ALA A 39 -14.37 12.33 5.21
C ALA A 39 -13.00 11.75 4.82
N PHE A 40 -13.05 10.51 4.32
CA PHE A 40 -11.89 9.80 3.81
C PHE A 40 -11.89 9.89 2.29
N GLU A 41 -10.87 10.53 1.72
CA GLU A 41 -10.67 10.62 0.28
C GLU A 41 -9.58 9.63 -0.16
N GLU A 42 -9.83 8.95 -1.27
CA GLU A 42 -8.93 7.94 -1.83
C GLU A 42 -8.85 8.10 -3.35
N VAL A 43 -7.63 8.17 -3.86
CA VAL A 43 -7.34 8.15 -5.30
C VAL A 43 -6.75 6.78 -5.64
N ASN A 44 -7.51 5.96 -6.37
CA ASN A 44 -7.03 4.65 -6.83
C ASN A 44 -6.00 4.83 -7.95
N LEU A 45 -4.73 4.50 -7.67
CA LEU A 45 -3.64 4.69 -8.63
C LEU A 45 -3.77 3.79 -9.85
N ARG A 46 -4.45 2.64 -9.73
CA ARG A 46 -4.71 1.74 -10.86
C ARG A 46 -5.62 2.38 -11.92
N GLU A 47 -6.52 3.26 -11.49
CA GLU A 47 -7.45 4.00 -12.36
C GLU A 47 -6.88 5.36 -12.77
N ALA A 48 -6.12 6.01 -11.90
CA ALA A 48 -5.55 7.33 -12.15
C ALA A 48 -4.32 7.30 -13.08
N ARG A 49 -3.56 6.20 -13.09
CA ARG A 49 -2.31 6.06 -13.85
C ARG A 49 -2.46 5.12 -15.04
N GLU A 50 -2.11 5.61 -16.23
CA GLU A 50 -2.10 4.80 -17.47
C GLU A 50 -0.69 4.26 -17.82
N ASP A 51 0.35 4.79 -17.18
CA ASP A 51 1.77 4.55 -17.47
C ASP A 51 2.40 3.44 -16.63
N VAL A 52 1.75 3.03 -15.54
CA VAL A 52 2.30 2.04 -14.59
C VAL A 52 1.24 1.02 -14.17
N HIS A 53 1.68 -0.19 -13.83
CA HIS A 53 0.88 -1.26 -13.25
C HIS A 53 1.74 -2.13 -12.31
N ILE A 54 1.10 -3.01 -11.53
CA ILE A 54 1.77 -3.95 -10.62
C ILE A 54 1.49 -5.36 -11.12
N GLU A 55 2.55 -6.10 -11.47
CA GLU A 55 2.45 -7.53 -11.82
C GLU A 55 3.15 -8.37 -10.74
N LEU A 56 2.41 -9.26 -10.05
CA LEU A 56 2.98 -10.04 -8.96
C LEU A 56 3.73 -11.31 -9.42
N GLU A 57 3.51 -11.79 -10.66
CA GLU A 57 4.08 -13.06 -11.16
C GLU A 57 4.82 -12.91 -12.50
N PRO A 58 6.15 -13.15 -12.55
CA PRO A 58 6.92 -13.03 -13.80
C PRO A 58 7.29 -14.34 -14.53
N ASP A 59 6.86 -15.55 -14.11
CA ASP A 59 7.25 -16.85 -14.74
C ASP A 59 6.16 -17.43 -15.68
N PRO A 60 6.43 -17.58 -17.01
CA PRO A 60 5.47 -18.04 -18.01
C PRO A 60 5.26 -19.57 -18.12
N THR A 61 5.76 -20.39 -17.18
CA THR A 61 5.64 -21.87 -17.26
C THR A 61 4.82 -22.56 -16.16
N GLU A 62 4.40 -21.86 -15.10
CA GLU A 62 3.59 -22.42 -14.01
C GLU A 62 2.09 -22.07 -14.13
N ARG A 63 1.21 -22.88 -13.53
CA ARG A 63 -0.26 -22.73 -13.65
C ARG A 63 -0.80 -21.68 -12.65
N GLY A 64 -1.29 -20.56 -13.18
CA GLY A 64 -2.29 -19.67 -12.60
C GLY A 64 -2.89 -18.73 -13.66
N THR A 65 -4.18 -18.42 -13.61
CA THR A 65 -4.77 -17.27 -14.33
C THR A 65 -4.65 -16.07 -13.42
N HIS A 66 -3.78 -15.14 -13.80
CA HIS A 66 -3.59 -13.76 -13.33
C HIS A 66 -3.92 -13.48 -11.85
N ASP A 67 -2.95 -12.87 -11.18
CA ASP A 67 -3.10 -12.15 -9.91
C ASP A 67 -3.05 -12.99 -8.62
N ASP A 68 -1.83 -13.09 -8.08
CA ASP A 68 -1.56 -13.70 -6.78
C ASP A 68 -1.85 -12.75 -5.60
N VAL A 69 -3.01 -12.07 -5.65
CA VAL A 69 -3.44 -11.16 -4.58
C VAL A 69 -3.70 -11.92 -3.28
N GLY A 70 -3.95 -13.23 -3.34
CA GLY A 70 -4.03 -14.11 -2.19
C GLY A 70 -2.70 -14.19 -1.43
N THR A 71 -1.57 -14.36 -2.12
CA THR A 71 -0.23 -14.27 -1.50
C THR A 71 0.05 -12.86 -0.99
N ALA A 72 -0.32 -11.82 -1.74
CA ALA A 72 -0.14 -10.45 -1.28
C ALA A 72 -0.90 -10.19 0.04
N LEU A 73 -2.18 -10.59 0.12
CA LEU A 73 -2.96 -10.54 1.35
C LEU A 73 -2.31 -11.34 2.47
N TYR A 74 -1.86 -12.57 2.18
CA TYR A 74 -1.19 -13.39 3.19
C TYR A 74 0.05 -12.70 3.76
N ARG A 75 0.84 -12.01 2.93
CA ARG A 75 2.01 -11.23 3.35
C ARG A 75 1.63 -10.02 4.21
N LEU A 76 0.62 -9.26 3.79
CA LEU A 76 0.10 -8.14 4.57
C LEU A 76 -0.39 -8.62 5.94
N VAL A 77 -1.06 -9.78 6.01
CA VAL A 77 -1.49 -10.39 7.27
C VAL A 77 -0.31 -10.80 8.15
N GLN A 78 0.77 -11.34 7.59
CA GLN A 78 1.97 -11.68 8.35
C GLN A 78 2.65 -10.44 8.97
N LEU A 79 2.64 -9.32 8.25
CA LEU A 79 3.34 -8.09 8.66
C LEU A 79 2.50 -7.19 9.56
N PHE A 80 1.22 -7.02 9.24
CA PHE A 80 0.36 -6.01 9.83
C PHE A 80 -0.87 -6.58 10.55
N GLY A 81 -1.09 -7.90 10.48
CA GLY A 81 -2.29 -8.53 11.01
C GLY A 81 -3.50 -8.37 10.07
N THR A 82 -4.71 -8.54 10.59
CA THR A 82 -5.94 -8.47 9.76
C THR A 82 -6.15 -7.07 9.15
N PRO A 83 -6.87 -6.96 8.01
CA PRO A 83 -7.25 -5.67 7.44
C PRO A 83 -7.81 -4.71 8.50
N ASN A 84 -7.30 -3.48 8.55
CA ASN A 84 -7.59 -2.52 9.61
C ASN A 84 -8.74 -1.56 9.28
N VAL A 85 -9.16 -1.48 8.01
CA VAL A 85 -10.28 -0.62 7.60
C VAL A 85 -11.62 -1.28 7.97
N PRO A 86 -12.49 -0.60 8.75
CA PRO A 86 -13.78 -1.16 9.15
C PRO A 86 -14.68 -1.49 7.96
N GLY A 87 -15.29 -2.66 8.00
CA GLY A 87 -16.11 -3.18 6.91
C GLY A 87 -15.33 -4.02 5.91
N TYR A 88 -14.05 -4.32 6.18
CA TYR A 88 -13.20 -5.29 5.48
C TYR A 88 -12.72 -6.41 6.41
N ASP A 89 -13.40 -6.62 7.55
CA ASP A 89 -13.01 -7.62 8.52
C ASP A 89 -13.26 -9.04 7.98
N ALA A 90 -12.46 -10.00 8.45
CA ALA A 90 -12.63 -11.39 8.08
C ALA A 90 -13.98 -11.92 8.62
N GLY A 91 -14.87 -12.34 7.72
CA GLY A 91 -16.21 -12.84 8.06
C GLY A 91 -17.31 -11.78 8.07
N ASP A 92 -17.01 -10.53 7.71
CA ASP A 92 -18.02 -9.51 7.43
C ASP A 92 -18.88 -9.88 6.22
N ASP A 93 -20.05 -9.24 6.13
CA ASP A 93 -20.92 -9.34 4.96
C ASP A 93 -20.23 -8.76 3.72
N LEU A 94 -20.02 -9.60 2.71
CA LEU A 94 -19.39 -9.26 1.44
C LEU A 94 -20.41 -8.87 0.36
N SER A 95 -21.72 -8.99 0.64
CA SER A 95 -22.76 -8.88 -0.38
C SER A 95 -22.87 -7.51 -1.06
N GLY A 96 -22.32 -6.46 -0.44
CA GLY A 96 -22.25 -5.11 -1.00
C GLY A 96 -20.86 -4.72 -1.52
N ARG A 97 -19.91 -5.66 -1.62
CA ARG A 97 -18.58 -5.41 -2.15
C ARG A 97 -18.52 -5.85 -3.60
N ASP A 98 -18.36 -4.89 -4.51
CA ASP A 98 -18.30 -5.19 -5.95
C ASP A 98 -16.86 -5.50 -6.42
N ASP A 99 -15.87 -4.74 -5.93
CA ASP A 99 -14.52 -4.78 -6.51
C ASP A 99 -13.36 -5.06 -5.53
N THR A 100 -13.62 -4.98 -4.21
CA THR A 100 -12.58 -5.08 -3.16
C THR A 100 -13.04 -5.93 -1.99
N THR A 101 -12.24 -6.92 -1.62
CA THR A 101 -12.48 -7.88 -0.53
C THR A 101 -11.65 -7.60 0.73
N PHE A 102 -10.52 -6.91 0.64
CA PHE A 102 -9.76 -6.42 1.79
C PHE A 102 -9.22 -5.01 1.55
N LYS A 103 -9.00 -4.26 2.62
CA LYS A 103 -8.35 -2.96 2.55
C LYS A 103 -7.55 -2.67 3.80
N TYR A 104 -6.31 -2.26 3.60
CA TYR A 104 -5.46 -1.69 4.63
C TYR A 104 -5.36 -0.19 4.44
N LEU A 105 -5.34 0.55 5.54
CA LEU A 105 -4.92 1.95 5.58
C LEU A 105 -3.57 2.03 6.28
N ILE A 106 -2.56 2.52 5.57
CA ILE A 106 -1.17 2.51 6.01
C ILE A 106 -0.64 3.95 5.99
N ARG A 107 0.03 4.32 7.07
CA ARG A 107 0.84 5.53 7.15
C ARG A 107 2.26 5.19 6.70
N VAL A 108 2.72 5.88 5.66
CA VAL A 108 4.11 5.81 5.21
C VAL A 108 4.86 6.94 5.90
N ILE A 109 5.96 6.61 6.57
CA ILE A 109 6.82 7.55 7.28
C ILE A 109 8.15 7.61 6.53
N ASN A 110 8.55 8.82 6.15
CA ASN A 110 9.80 9.08 5.45
C ASN A 110 10.93 9.38 6.44
N GLU A 111 11.80 8.40 6.65
CA GLU A 111 12.93 8.44 7.58
C GLU A 111 14.24 8.95 6.94
N SER A 112 14.21 9.38 5.67
CA SER A 112 15.33 10.06 5.01
C SER A 112 15.78 11.30 5.79
N ASP A 113 17.05 11.70 5.61
CA ASP A 113 17.58 12.93 6.23
C ASP A 113 16.74 14.15 5.78
N ALA A 114 16.33 14.98 6.74
CA ALA A 114 15.48 16.15 6.48
C ALA A 114 16.12 17.14 5.48
N ASP A 115 17.45 17.20 5.41
CA ASP A 115 18.17 18.08 4.48
C ASP A 115 18.25 17.51 3.05
N GLU A 116 18.04 16.20 2.88
CA GLU A 116 18.09 15.48 1.59
C GLU A 116 16.69 15.06 1.10
N ARG A 117 15.68 15.17 1.97
CA ARG A 117 14.31 14.76 1.74
C ARG A 117 13.64 15.58 0.64
N THR A 118 13.10 14.88 -0.36
CA THR A 118 12.33 15.46 -1.47
C THR A 118 10.84 15.11 -1.42
N LEU A 119 10.47 14.05 -0.71
CA LEU A 119 9.09 13.60 -0.51
C LEU A 119 8.56 14.06 0.86
N PRO A 120 7.24 14.06 1.08
CA PRO A 120 6.65 14.42 2.37
C PRO A 120 7.20 13.59 3.54
N ASP A 121 7.11 14.15 4.76
CA ASP A 121 7.52 13.49 6.00
C ASP A 121 6.70 12.24 6.29
N GLU A 122 5.41 12.31 6.00
CA GLU A 122 4.47 11.19 6.05
C GLU A 122 3.32 11.41 5.08
N TRP A 123 2.70 10.32 4.64
CA TRP A 123 1.44 10.33 3.89
C TRP A 123 0.67 9.03 4.13
N LEU A 124 -0.59 9.00 3.71
CA LEU A 124 -1.45 7.82 3.83
C LEU A 124 -1.61 7.13 2.49
N ILE A 125 -1.60 5.80 2.52
CA ILE A 125 -1.91 4.96 1.37
C ILE A 125 -2.94 3.90 1.75
N THR A 126 -3.74 3.48 0.78
CA THR A 126 -4.52 2.25 0.87
C THR A 126 -3.82 1.14 0.11
N VAL A 127 -3.87 -0.08 0.66
CA VAL A 127 -3.46 -1.30 -0.04
C VAL A 127 -4.63 -2.27 0.01
N PHE A 128 -5.12 -2.68 -1.15
CA PHE A 128 -6.38 -3.41 -1.30
C PHE A 128 -6.32 -4.34 -2.49
N ASP A 129 -7.30 -5.22 -2.65
CA ASP A 129 -7.53 -5.92 -3.91
C ASP A 129 -8.44 -5.11 -4.83
N TYR A 130 -8.06 -5.05 -6.10
CA TYR A 130 -8.83 -4.41 -7.15
C TYR A 130 -8.98 -5.37 -8.32
N HIS A 131 -10.19 -5.89 -8.54
CA HIS A 131 -10.44 -6.90 -9.58
C HIS A 131 -9.43 -8.08 -9.54
N VAL A 132 -9.17 -8.61 -8.35
CA VAL A 132 -8.16 -9.63 -8.06
C VAL A 132 -6.69 -9.21 -8.23
N GLU A 133 -6.39 -7.99 -8.67
CA GLU A 133 -5.02 -7.41 -8.70
C GLU A 133 -4.66 -6.72 -7.37
N LEU A 134 -3.37 -6.44 -7.13
CA LEU A 134 -2.94 -5.58 -6.03
C LEU A 134 -3.23 -4.11 -6.36
N GLY A 135 -4.16 -3.51 -5.62
CA GLY A 135 -4.50 -2.09 -5.67
C GLY A 135 -3.72 -1.28 -4.64
N VAL A 136 -3.29 -0.09 -5.06
CA VAL A 136 -2.69 0.93 -4.20
C VAL A 136 -3.41 2.25 -4.45
N GLY A 137 -3.78 2.94 -3.38
CA GLY A 137 -4.39 4.26 -3.45
C GLY A 137 -3.64 5.26 -2.59
N ILE A 138 -3.67 6.53 -2.98
CA ILE A 138 -3.28 7.63 -2.10
C ILE A 138 -4.50 8.05 -1.31
N ALA A 139 -4.33 8.22 0.01
CA ALA A 139 -5.42 8.55 0.91
C ALA A 139 -5.17 9.85 1.64
N ALA A 140 -6.24 10.54 2.00
CA ALA A 140 -6.21 11.71 2.86
C ALA A 140 -7.50 11.79 3.69
N TRP A 141 -7.40 12.48 4.83
CA TRP A 141 -8.56 12.93 5.57
C TRP A 141 -8.89 14.36 5.13
N ASP A 142 -10.17 14.67 4.92
CA ASP A 142 -10.63 15.99 4.46
C ASP A 142 -10.36 17.13 5.47
N ASP A 143 -10.08 16.80 6.73
CA ASP A 143 -9.74 17.72 7.80
C ASP A 143 -8.24 18.07 7.83
N GLU A 144 -7.42 17.41 7.01
CA GLU A 144 -5.99 17.66 6.89
C GLU A 144 -5.66 18.56 5.70
N ALA A 145 -4.53 19.27 5.80
CA ALA A 145 -4.06 20.13 4.72
C ALA A 145 -3.55 19.33 3.49
N ALA A 146 -3.39 18.02 3.65
CA ALA A 146 -2.93 17.12 2.60
C ALA A 146 -4.13 16.69 1.73
N ASP A 147 -4.06 16.98 0.44
CA ASP A 147 -5.05 16.57 -0.56
C ASP A 147 -4.57 15.26 -1.22
N ALA A 148 -5.40 14.21 -1.21
CA ALA A 148 -5.06 12.92 -1.82
C ALA A 148 -4.76 13.06 -3.33
N GLY A 149 -5.44 13.98 -4.02
CA GLY A 149 -5.20 14.27 -5.44
C GLY A 149 -4.13 15.33 -5.70
N GLY A 150 -3.54 15.90 -4.64
CA GLY A 150 -2.54 16.96 -4.71
C GLY A 150 -1.08 16.49 -4.56
N TYR A 151 -0.87 15.19 -4.34
CA TYR A 151 0.48 14.62 -4.26
C TYR A 151 1.16 14.54 -5.63
N ASP A 152 2.49 14.67 -5.65
CA ASP A 152 3.32 14.59 -6.86
C ASP A 152 3.43 13.13 -7.37
N ASP A 153 3.66 12.96 -8.67
CA ASP A 153 3.81 11.66 -9.36
C ASP A 153 4.83 10.75 -8.66
N ALA A 154 5.83 11.33 -8.00
CA ALA A 154 6.85 10.63 -7.24
C ALA A 154 6.28 9.93 -5.99
N VAL A 155 5.35 10.56 -5.26
CA VAL A 155 4.70 9.94 -4.09
C VAL A 155 3.88 8.73 -4.52
N GLU A 156 3.15 8.84 -5.63
CA GLU A 156 2.35 7.76 -6.19
C GLU A 156 3.22 6.56 -6.59
N ILE A 157 4.30 6.81 -7.35
CA ILE A 157 5.23 5.77 -7.79
C ILE A 157 5.93 5.11 -6.59
N VAL A 158 6.41 5.88 -5.62
CA VAL A 158 7.03 5.33 -4.40
C VAL A 158 6.03 4.50 -3.62
N SER A 159 4.78 4.93 -3.52
CA SER A 159 3.72 4.19 -2.83
C SER A 159 3.43 2.84 -3.49
N MET A 160 3.33 2.82 -4.82
CA MET A 160 3.16 1.57 -5.59
C MET A 160 4.38 0.66 -5.44
N ALA A 161 5.59 1.21 -5.49
CA ALA A 161 6.84 0.45 -5.34
C ALA A 161 6.96 -0.15 -3.93
N LEU A 162 6.66 0.61 -2.88
CA LEU A 162 6.67 0.14 -1.48
C LEU A 162 5.67 -0.99 -1.27
N ALA A 163 4.41 -0.80 -1.66
CA ALA A 163 3.37 -1.81 -1.49
C ALA A 163 3.72 -3.11 -2.23
N THR A 164 4.23 -2.99 -3.47
CA THR A 164 4.70 -4.15 -4.25
C THR A 164 5.86 -4.85 -3.55
N ASN A 165 6.89 -4.10 -3.16
CA ASN A 165 8.09 -4.64 -2.52
C ASN A 165 7.76 -5.41 -1.23
N VAL A 166 6.89 -4.84 -0.38
CA VAL A 166 6.48 -5.44 0.88
C VAL A 166 5.78 -6.80 0.69
N VAL A 167 5.05 -6.99 -0.41
CA VAL A 167 4.33 -8.25 -0.66
C VAL A 167 5.11 -9.24 -1.52
N THR A 168 6.11 -8.79 -2.30
CA THR A 168 6.90 -9.67 -3.17
C THR A 168 8.25 -10.08 -2.58
N GLU A 169 8.90 -9.22 -1.81
CA GLU A 169 10.25 -9.50 -1.32
C GLU A 169 10.27 -10.48 -0.14
N PRO A 170 11.23 -11.43 -0.11
CA PRO A 170 11.40 -12.33 1.01
C PRO A 170 11.88 -11.55 2.25
N LEU A 171 11.12 -11.63 3.34
CA LEU A 171 11.55 -11.13 4.64
C LEU A 171 12.81 -11.85 5.09
N GLN A 172 13.94 -11.16 5.11
CA GLN A 172 15.15 -11.65 5.76
C GLN A 172 15.00 -11.46 7.27
N CYS A 173 14.57 -12.51 7.97
CA CYS A 173 14.62 -12.55 9.43
C CYS A 173 16.08 -12.50 9.89
N VAL A 174 16.55 -11.33 10.33
CA VAL A 174 17.82 -11.23 11.05
C VAL A 174 17.60 -11.79 12.45
N TYR A 175 18.13 -13.00 12.70
CA TYR A 175 18.15 -13.58 14.03
C TYR A 175 18.99 -12.69 14.94
N ASN A 176 18.34 -11.92 15.82
CA ASN A 176 19.05 -11.12 16.80
C ASN A 176 19.35 -12.04 17.99
N ASP A 177 20.61 -12.46 18.14
CA ASP A 177 21.09 -13.31 19.24
C ASP A 177 20.68 -12.69 20.59
N LYS A 178 19.62 -13.20 21.20
CA LYS A 178 19.27 -12.88 22.59
C LYS A 178 20.24 -13.65 23.48
N TRP A 179 21.20 -12.94 24.04
CA TRP A 179 22.04 -13.40 25.15
C TRP A 179 21.15 -13.66 26.38
N PHE A 180 21.18 -14.89 26.91
CA PHE A 180 20.59 -15.27 28.20
C PHE A 180 21.63 -15.11 29.32
#